data_AF-A0AA36N7C5-F1
#
_entry.id   AF-A0AA36N7C5-F1
#
_cell.length_a   1.000
_cell.length_b   1.000
_cell.length_c   1.000
_cell.angle_alpha   90.00
_cell.angle_beta   90.00
_cell.angle_gamma   90.00
#
_symmetry.space_group_name_H-M   'P 1'
#
loop_
_entity.id
_entity.type
_entity.pdbx_description
1 polymer ?
#
loop_
_entity_poly.entity_id
_entity_poly.type
_entity_poly.pdbx_seq_one_letter_code
_entity_poly.pdbx_strand_id
1 'polypeptide(L)'
;MQALVPEYSESEQIGDYMQIVVNFGFVAMFGATCPSVTALCFLSSLPIKQLLAYKYSFARKRAIPRGAEGIGSWNSILRFVAYAGVTCTCYIVVFVYNIEAADTMRCTFLCFVISEHAAWPAKQLHHLVSC
;
A
#
# COMPACT_ATOMS: atom_id res chain seq x y z
N MET A 1 -11.88 2.83 -34.88
CA MET A 1 -10.65 2.20 -34.33
C MET A 1 -10.86 1.62 -32.93
N GLN A 2 -11.45 2.34 -31.95
CA GLN A 2 -11.69 1.82 -30.58
C GLN A 2 -12.53 0.52 -30.48
N ALA A 3 -13.36 0.21 -31.48
CA ALA A 3 -14.14 -1.03 -31.50
C ALA A 3 -13.31 -2.31 -31.75
N LEU A 4 -12.10 -2.17 -32.32
CA LEU A 4 -11.20 -3.29 -32.63
C LEU A 4 -10.20 -3.60 -31.50
N VAL A 5 -10.02 -2.64 -30.58
CA VAL A 5 -9.08 -2.74 -29.47
C VAL A 5 -9.61 -3.73 -28.42
N PRO A 6 -8.76 -4.58 -27.80
CA PRO A 6 -9.20 -5.57 -26.83
C PRO A 6 -9.91 -4.94 -25.62
N GLU A 7 -10.82 -5.72 -25.05
CA GLU A 7 -11.51 -5.37 -23.82
C GLU A 7 -10.55 -5.40 -22.63
N TYR A 8 -10.83 -4.58 -21.62
CA TYR A 8 -10.08 -4.57 -20.38
C TYR A 8 -10.46 -5.79 -19.55
N SER A 9 -9.54 -6.74 -19.39
CA SER A 9 -9.84 -7.99 -18.68
C SER A 9 -9.66 -7.82 -17.17
N GLU A 10 -10.38 -8.65 -16.40
CA GLU A 10 -10.28 -8.67 -14.94
C GLU A 10 -8.85 -8.99 -14.46
N SER A 11 -8.10 -9.82 -15.20
CA SER A 11 -6.69 -10.12 -14.88
C SER A 11 -5.78 -8.90 -15.01
N GLU A 12 -6.03 -8.05 -16.01
CA GLU A 12 -5.27 -6.81 -16.19
C GLU A 12 -5.60 -5.80 -15.10
N GLN A 13 -6.87 -5.75 -14.68
CA GLN A 13 -7.28 -4.96 -13.53
C GLN A 13 -6.55 -5.38 -12.26
N ILE A 14 -6.49 -6.68 -11.97
CA ILE A 14 -5.76 -7.19 -10.81
C ILE A 14 -4.27 -6.81 -10.89
N GLY A 15 -3.65 -6.89 -12.08
CA GLY A 15 -2.26 -6.48 -12.29
C GLY A 15 -2.02 -4.99 -12.00
N ASP A 16 -2.92 -4.12 -12.45
CA ASP A 16 -2.83 -2.68 -12.20
C ASP A 16 -2.93 -2.35 -10.71
N TYR A 17 -3.87 -2.98 -9.99
CA TYR A 17 -4.00 -2.83 -8.55
C TYR A 17 -2.78 -3.37 -7.81
N MET A 18 -2.26 -4.53 -8.23
CA MET A 18 -1.06 -5.12 -7.63
C MET A 18 0.15 -4.21 -7.77
N GLN A 19 0.33 -3.54 -8.92
CA GLN A 19 1.41 -2.58 -9.12
C GLN A 19 1.36 -1.43 -8.10
N ILE A 20 0.15 -0.93 -7.79
CA ILE A 20 -0.06 0.11 -6.76
C ILE A 20 0.24 -0.44 -5.36
N VAL A 21 -0.23 -1.64 -5.04
CA VAL A 21 -0.01 -2.27 -3.72
C VAL A 21 1.48 -2.54 -3.47
N VAL A 22 2.22 -3.01 -4.47
CA VAL A 22 3.66 -3.26 -4.36
C VAL A 22 4.42 -1.96 -4.14
N ASN A 23 4.07 -0.91 -4.90
CA ASN A 23 4.66 0.42 -4.73
C ASN A 23 4.42 0.97 -3.32
N PHE A 24 3.19 0.85 -2.81
CA PHE A 24 2.85 1.19 -1.43
C PHE A 24 3.65 0.37 -0.41
N GLY A 25 3.80 -0.95 -0.63
CA GLY A 25 4.57 -1.82 0.25
C GLY A 25 6.04 -1.40 0.38
N PHE A 26 6.70 -1.02 -0.72
CA PHE A 26 8.07 -0.52 -0.68
C PHE A 26 8.18 0.77 0.16
N VAL A 27 7.25 1.71 -0.02
CA VAL A 27 7.23 2.94 0.79
C VAL A 27 6.93 2.65 2.25
N ALA A 28 6.00 1.74 2.54
CA ALA A 28 5.59 1.41 3.90
C ALA A 28 6.72 0.72 4.70
N MET A 29 7.49 -0.18 4.08
CA MET A 29 8.56 -0.92 4.74
C MET A 29 9.87 -0.13 4.82
N PHE A 30 10.26 0.55 3.73
CA PHE A 30 11.58 1.17 3.59
C PHE A 30 11.57 2.69 3.73
N GLY A 31 10.39 3.30 3.86
CA GLY A 31 10.19 4.74 4.02
C GLY A 31 11.08 5.38 5.09
N ALA A 32 11.14 4.75 6.26
CA ALA A 32 11.90 5.26 7.41
C ALA A 32 13.38 4.84 7.40
N THR A 33 13.69 3.67 6.85
CA THR A 33 15.04 3.08 6.93
C THR A 33 15.94 3.56 5.80
N CYS A 34 15.43 3.59 4.57
CA CYS A 34 16.22 3.78 3.36
C CYS A 34 15.56 4.81 2.42
N PRO A 35 15.87 6.11 2.54
CA PRO A 35 15.22 7.16 1.73
C PRO A 35 15.49 7.01 0.23
N SER A 36 16.59 6.37 -0.18
CA SER A 36 16.92 6.09 -1.58
C SER A 36 15.90 5.17 -2.26
N VAL A 37 15.43 4.13 -1.55
CA VAL A 37 14.42 3.19 -2.07
C VAL A 37 13.09 3.91 -2.31
N THR A 38 12.69 4.76 -1.36
CA THR A 38 11.49 5.59 -1.47
C THR A 38 11.58 6.58 -2.62
N ALA A 39 12.74 7.21 -2.82
CA ALA A 39 12.97 8.11 -3.96
C ALA A 39 12.87 7.36 -5.31
N LEU A 40 13.47 6.17 -5.42
CA LEU A 40 13.38 5.35 -6.63
C LEU A 40 11.95 4.90 -6.92
N CYS A 41 11.21 4.52 -5.88
CA CYS A 41 9.79 4.16 -5.96
C CYS A 41 8.91 5.33 -6.43
N PHE A 42 9.17 6.54 -5.94
CA PHE A 42 8.49 7.74 -6.41
C PHE A 42 8.80 8.01 -7.89
N LEU A 43 10.08 7.97 -8.26
CA LEU A 43 10.51 8.22 -9.64
C LEU A 43 9.95 7.18 -10.63
N SER A 44 9.90 5.90 -10.25
CA SER A 44 9.36 4.84 -11.10
C SER A 44 7.84 4.95 -11.27
N SER A 45 7.11 5.46 -10.26
CA SER A 45 5.66 5.66 -10.31
C SER A 45 5.22 6.73 -11.33
N LEU A 46 6.07 7.71 -11.63
CA LEU A 46 5.76 8.81 -12.54
C LEU A 46 5.48 8.37 -13.99
N PRO A 47 6.35 7.59 -14.67
CA PRO A 47 6.04 7.09 -16.01
C PRO A 47 4.89 6.08 -15.99
N ILE A 48 4.78 5.25 -14.95
CA ILE A 48 3.72 4.24 -14.83
C ILE A 48 2.33 4.89 -14.88
N LYS A 49 2.11 6.00 -14.17
CA LYS A 49 0.80 6.69 -14.20
C LYS A 49 0.43 7.20 -15.59
N GLN A 50 1.43 7.65 -16.36
CA GLN A 50 1.24 8.14 -17.72
C GLN A 50 0.96 6.97 -18.69
N LEU A 51 1.71 5.88 -18.55
CA LEU A 51 1.47 4.65 -19.32
C LEU A 51 0.08 4.08 -19.05
N LEU A 52 -0.38 4.14 -17.80
CA LEU A 52 -1.72 3.68 -17.44
C LEU A 52 -2.81 4.59 -18.04
N ALA A 53 -2.63 5.91 -18.01
CA ALA A 53 -3.54 6.86 -18.67
C ALA A 53 -3.59 6.66 -20.20
N TYR A 54 -2.43 6.43 -20.82
CA TYR A 54 -2.32 6.09 -22.24
C TYR A 54 -3.03 4.76 -22.54
N LYS A 55 -2.82 3.74 -21.69
CA LYS A 55 -3.44 2.42 -21.81
C LYS A 55 -4.96 2.52 -21.80
N TYR A 56 -5.55 3.26 -20.86
CA TYR A 56 -7.01 3.43 -20.77
C TYR A 56 -7.60 4.27 -21.91
N SER A 57 -6.83 5.22 -22.46
CA SER A 57 -7.33 6.12 -23.50
C SER A 57 -7.22 5.53 -24.90
N PHE A 58 -6.10 4.84 -25.19
CA PHE A 58 -5.74 4.42 -26.55
C PHE A 58 -5.59 2.91 -26.73
N ALA A 59 -5.19 2.17 -25.68
CA ALA A 59 -4.88 0.75 -25.79
C ALA A 59 -6.00 -0.19 -25.31
N ARG A 60 -7.10 0.35 -24.77
CA ARG A 60 -8.27 -0.44 -24.34
C ARG A 60 -9.56 0.13 -24.89
N LYS A 61 -10.53 -0.76 -25.13
CA LYS A 61 -11.91 -0.36 -25.38
C LYS A 61 -12.45 0.36 -24.14
N ARG A 62 -13.29 1.39 -24.35
CA ARG A 62 -13.93 2.13 -23.27
C ARG A 62 -14.71 1.17 -22.36
N ALA A 63 -14.32 1.11 -21.09
CA ALA A 63 -15.01 0.30 -20.10
C ALA A 63 -16.43 0.83 -19.85
N ILE A 64 -17.37 -0.10 -19.67
CA ILE A 64 -18.75 0.22 -19.28
C ILE A 64 -18.71 0.64 -17.80
N PRO A 65 -19.32 1.78 -17.43
CA PRO A 65 -19.35 2.22 -16.03
C PRO A 65 -20.03 1.16 -15.18
N ARG A 66 -19.31 0.62 -14.19
CA ARG A 66 -19.84 -0.27 -13.16
C ARG A 66 -19.92 0.51 -11.85
N GLY A 67 -21.06 0.45 -11.17
CA GLY A 67 -21.17 0.97 -9.81
C GLY A 67 -20.26 0.17 -8.89
N ALA A 68 -19.38 0.85 -8.15
CA ALA A 68 -18.49 0.24 -7.18
C ALA A 68 -18.53 1.04 -5.88
N GLU A 69 -18.77 0.36 -4.76
CA GLU A 69 -18.69 0.96 -3.44
C GLU A 69 -17.24 0.86 -2.95
N GLY A 70 -16.47 1.92 -3.22
CA GLY A 70 -15.05 2.00 -2.87
C GLY A 70 -14.15 1.03 -3.63
N ILE A 71 -13.01 0.70 -3.01
CA ILE A 71 -11.93 -0.12 -3.61
C ILE A 71 -12.17 -1.64 -3.42
N GLY A 72 -13.25 -2.03 -2.74
CA GLY A 72 -13.57 -3.42 -2.43
C GLY A 72 -12.52 -4.12 -1.55
N SER A 73 -12.26 -5.40 -1.84
CA SER A 73 -11.37 -6.28 -1.07
C SER A 73 -9.92 -5.76 -0.96
N TRP A 74 -9.49 -4.90 -1.87
CA TRP A 74 -8.17 -4.28 -1.84
C TRP A 74 -7.91 -3.45 -0.59
N ASN A 75 -8.96 -2.90 0.04
CA ASN A 75 -8.83 -2.19 1.31
C ASN A 75 -8.27 -3.08 2.43
N SER A 76 -8.73 -4.35 2.52
CA SER A 76 -8.17 -5.30 3.50
C SER A 76 -6.72 -5.66 3.19
N ILE A 77 -6.37 -5.80 1.91
CA ILE A 77 -5.00 -6.10 1.48
C ILE A 77 -4.06 -4.94 1.82
N LEU A 78 -4.44 -3.71 1.49
CA LEU A 78 -3.66 -2.51 1.81
C LEU A 78 -3.45 -2.35 3.32
N ARG A 79 -4.49 -2.64 4.12
CA ARG A 79 -4.39 -2.65 5.58
C ARG A 79 -3.38 -3.68 6.06
N PHE A 80 -3.46 -4.91 5.55
CA PHE A 80 -2.51 -5.98 5.88
C PHE A 80 -1.07 -5.57 5.54
N VAL A 81 -0.84 -5.04 4.33
CA VAL A 81 0.48 -4.54 3.90
C VAL A 81 0.97 -3.38 4.77
N ALA A 82 0.07 -2.50 5.22
CA ALA A 82 0.44 -1.41 6.14
C ALA A 82 0.91 -1.93 7.51
N TYR A 83 0.18 -2.88 8.10
CA TYR A 83 0.59 -3.51 9.36
C TYR A 83 1.92 -4.27 9.22
N ALA A 84 2.08 -5.03 8.15
CA ALA A 84 3.33 -5.70 7.83
C ALA A 84 4.47 -4.68 7.60
N GLY A 85 4.17 -3.54 6.98
CA GLY A 85 5.10 -2.43 6.77
C GLY A 85 5.68 -1.90 8.07
N VAL A 86 4.81 -1.49 9.00
CA VAL A 86 5.19 -1.01 10.34
C VAL A 86 6.01 -2.07 11.07
N THR A 87 5.57 -3.33 10.99
CA THR A 87 6.26 -4.48 11.60
C THR A 87 7.71 -4.59 11.13
N CYS A 88 7.90 -4.61 9.81
CA CYS A 88 9.21 -4.71 9.18
C CYS A 88 10.08 -3.50 9.51
N THR A 89 9.53 -2.29 9.47
CA THR A 89 10.29 -1.08 9.81
C THR A 89 10.78 -1.11 11.25
N CYS A 90 9.93 -1.49 12.22
CA CYS A 90 10.33 -1.66 13.62
C CYS A 90 11.42 -2.72 13.78
N TYR A 91 11.28 -3.86 13.09
CA TYR A 91 12.29 -4.92 13.10
C TYR A 91 13.64 -4.41 12.58
N ILE A 92 13.65 -3.73 11.44
CA ILE A 92 14.89 -3.22 10.84
C ILE A 92 15.56 -2.19 11.77
N VAL A 93 14.78 -1.29 12.39
CA VAL A 93 15.31 -0.30 13.33
C VAL A 93 16.02 -0.96 14.52
N VAL A 94 15.42 -2.00 15.11
CA VAL A 94 15.98 -2.69 16.28
C VAL A 94 17.21 -3.52 15.93
N PHE A 95 17.12 -4.35 14.90
CA PHE A 95 18.15 -5.35 14.60
C PHE A 95 19.32 -4.80 13.79
N VAL A 96 19.09 -3.84 12.89
CA VAL A 96 20.14 -3.34 11.99
C VAL A 96 20.92 -2.19 12.61
N TYR A 97 20.25 -1.27 13.31
CA TYR A 97 20.94 -0.12 13.92
C TYR A 97 21.56 -0.43 15.28
N ASN A 98 21.53 -1.70 15.74
CA ASN A 98 22.13 -2.18 16.99
C ASN A 98 21.99 -1.14 18.12
N ILE A 99 20.76 -0.74 18.43
CA ILE A 99 20.51 0.11 19.59
C ILE A 99 20.75 -0.75 20.83
N GLU A 100 22.01 -0.78 21.27
CA GLU A 100 22.46 -1.42 22.51
C GLU A 100 21.78 -0.75 23.70
N ALA A 101 20.67 -1.31 24.16
CA ALA A 101 20.24 -1.21 25.55
C ALA A 101 19.26 -2.35 25.82
N ALA A 102 19.62 -3.25 26.72
CA ALA A 102 18.80 -4.40 27.14
C ALA A 102 17.41 -4.00 27.71
N ASP A 103 17.17 -2.72 28.01
CA ASP A 103 15.85 -2.17 28.38
C ASP A 103 14.96 -1.81 27.17
N THR A 104 15.53 -1.61 25.99
CA THR A 104 14.82 -1.19 24.76
C THR A 104 13.98 -2.32 24.15
N MET A 105 14.35 -3.59 24.35
CA MET A 105 13.60 -4.73 23.80
C MET A 105 12.17 -4.81 24.34
N ARG A 106 11.96 -4.45 25.63
CA ARG A 106 10.64 -4.39 26.26
C ARG A 106 9.84 -3.17 25.77
N CYS A 107 10.48 -2.01 25.64
CA CYS A 107 9.82 -0.79 25.14
C CYS A 107 9.43 -0.90 23.67
N THR A 108 10.23 -1.55 22.82
CA THR A 108 9.85 -1.75 21.41
C THR A 108 8.72 -2.77 21.27
N PHE A 109 8.74 -3.87 22.03
CA PHE A 109 7.62 -4.82 22.07
C PHE A 109 6.33 -4.16 22.60
N LEU A 110 6.43 -3.31 23.62
CA LEU A 110 5.31 -2.53 24.14
C LEU A 110 4.82 -1.48 23.13
N CYS A 111 5.72 -0.76 22.44
CA CYS A 111 5.33 0.15 21.35
C CYS A 111 4.66 -0.60 20.20
N PHE A 112 5.06 -1.84 19.94
CA PHE A 112 4.42 -2.72 18.96
C PHE A 112 2.99 -3.07 19.38
N VAL A 113 2.83 -3.60 20.60
CA VAL A 113 1.53 -3.94 21.20
C VAL A 113 0.64 -2.71 21.35
N ILE A 114 1.20 -1.53 21.66
CA ILE A 114 0.48 -0.24 21.73
C ILE A 114 0.10 0.24 20.34
N SER A 115 0.98 0.13 19.34
CA SER A 115 0.66 0.52 17.95
C SER A 115 -0.47 -0.36 17.38
N GLU A 116 -0.48 -1.64 17.75
CA GLU A 116 -1.51 -2.61 17.38
C GLU A 116 -2.83 -2.34 18.13
N HIS A 117 -2.78 -2.11 19.44
CA HIS A 117 -3.95 -1.81 20.27
C HIS A 117 -4.47 -0.38 20.17
N ALA A 118 -3.71 0.61 19.70
CA ALA A 118 -4.18 1.99 19.48
C ALA A 118 -4.82 2.16 18.08
N ALA A 119 -4.36 1.39 17.10
CA ALA A 119 -4.95 1.37 15.76
C ALA A 119 -6.35 0.73 15.73
N TRP A 120 -6.65 -0.17 16.67
CA TRP A 120 -7.95 -0.83 16.79
C TRP A 120 -9.11 0.11 17.24
N PRO A 121 -9.00 0.88 18.36
CA PRO A 121 -10.06 1.76 18.84
C PRO A 121 -10.27 3.00 17.95
N ALA A 122 -9.21 3.57 17.36
CA ALA A 122 -9.35 4.69 16.43
C ALA A 122 -10.20 4.33 15.20
N LYS A 123 -10.10 3.07 14.76
CA LYS A 123 -10.85 2.51 13.63
C LYS A 123 -12.29 2.17 14.00
N GLN A 124 -12.52 1.72 15.24
CA GLN A 124 -13.84 1.39 15.77
C GLN A 124 -14.67 2.65 16.08
N LEU A 125 -14.03 3.73 16.53
CA LEU A 125 -14.65 5.06 16.70
C LEU A 125 -15.04 5.70 15.37
N HIS A 126 -14.19 5.63 14.35
CA HIS A 126 -14.51 6.20 13.03
C HIS A 126 -15.69 5.46 12.34
N HIS A 127 -15.86 4.16 12.61
CA HIS A 127 -16.99 3.38 12.10
C HIS A 127 -18.29 3.64 12.89
N LEU A 128 -18.21 4.04 14.17
CA LEU A 128 -19.38 4.41 14.99
C LEU A 128 -19.86 5.85 14.75
N VAL A 129 -18.97 6.75 14.29
CA VAL A 129 -19.30 8.14 13.94
C VAL A 129 -19.82 8.29 12.50
N SER A 130 -19.56 7.30 11.63
CA SER A 130 -20.08 7.24 10.26
C SER A 130 -21.34 6.39 10.08
N CYS A 131 -21.92 5.88 11.17
CA CYS A 131 -23.30 5.35 11.20
C CYS A 131 -24.27 6.46 11.61
#